data_AF-A0AB38UQ87-F1
#
_entry.id   AF-A0AB38UQ87-F1
#
_cell.length_a   1.000
_cell.length_b   1.000
_cell.length_c   1.000
_cell.angle_alpha   90.00
_cell.angle_beta   90.00
_cell.angle_gamma   90.00
#
_symmetry.space_group_name_H-M   'P 1'
#
loop_
_entity.id
_entity.type
_entity.pdbx_description
1 polymer ?
#
loop_
_entity_poly.entity_id
_entity_poly.type
_entity_poly.pdbx_seq_one_letter_code
_entity_poly.pdbx_strand_id
1 'polypeptide(L)'
;MQGCLESTSGLIMGIDSKTALVAERITGAVKEISISAEPKVKMVIPVDPAGDGGLMDIVLSPTYSQDRLMYAYISTPSDNRVIRIADGDVPKDILTGIPKGATGNTGALIFTSPTTLVVMTGDAGNPALAADPSSLAGKVLRIEQPTTIGQAPPTTALTGIGSGGGMCIDPVDGSLYVVDRTPGADRLQRITKKSEVSTVWTWPDKPGVAGCAAMDGTVLVNLINTKLTVAVRLAPSTGAVTGEPDVVRKDTHAHAWALRMSPDGNVWGATVNKTAGDAEKLDDVVFPLFPQGGGFPRNNDDKT
;
A
#
# COMPACT_ATOMS: atom_id res chain seq x y z
N MET A 1 -1.51 13.22 -15.91
CA MET A 1 -2.33 13.23 -14.68
C MET A 1 -3.70 12.77 -15.08
N GLN A 2 -4.32 11.89 -14.30
CA GLN A 2 -5.70 11.45 -14.52
C GLN A 2 -6.52 11.78 -13.29
N GLY A 3 -7.64 12.48 -13.48
CA GLY A 3 -8.55 12.88 -12.40
C GLY A 3 -9.97 12.36 -12.57
N CYS A 4 -10.89 12.93 -11.78
CA CYS A 4 -12.30 12.53 -11.64
C CYS A 4 -12.46 11.10 -11.12
N LEU A 5 -11.57 10.69 -10.21
CA LEU A 5 -11.67 9.42 -9.49
C LEU A 5 -12.44 9.62 -8.19
N GLU A 6 -12.98 8.56 -7.62
CA GLU A 6 -13.33 8.52 -6.20
C GLU A 6 -12.08 8.28 -5.35
N SER A 7 -12.20 8.46 -4.04
CA SER A 7 -11.06 8.32 -3.11
C SER A 7 -10.31 7.03 -3.35
N THR A 8 -9.04 7.17 -3.74
CA THR A 8 -8.23 6.03 -4.18
C THR A 8 -7.74 5.20 -3.01
N SER A 9 -7.21 4.01 -3.29
CA SER A 9 -6.60 3.14 -2.29
C SER A 9 -5.39 2.39 -2.87
N GLY A 10 -5.63 1.35 -3.66
CA GLY A 10 -4.61 0.59 -4.39
C GLY A 10 -4.27 1.20 -5.74
N LEU A 11 -3.00 1.12 -6.12
CA LEU A 11 -2.46 1.58 -7.42
C LEU A 11 -1.52 0.50 -7.97
N ILE A 12 -1.66 0.19 -9.25
CA ILE A 12 -0.77 -0.71 -10.00
C ILE A 12 -0.39 0.00 -11.30
N MET A 13 0.89 0.32 -11.47
CA MET A 13 1.38 0.89 -12.72
C MET A 13 1.47 -0.20 -13.80
N GLY A 14 0.96 0.10 -14.99
CA GLY A 14 1.06 -0.77 -16.16
C GLY A 14 2.50 -0.90 -16.67
N ILE A 15 2.75 -1.97 -17.42
CA ILE A 15 4.08 -2.27 -17.97
C ILE A 15 4.58 -1.20 -18.96
N ASP A 16 3.66 -0.44 -19.54
CA ASP A 16 3.94 0.64 -20.48
C ASP A 16 4.24 1.98 -19.81
N SER A 17 4.16 2.05 -18.48
CA SER A 17 4.31 3.27 -17.68
C SER A 17 3.34 4.40 -18.02
N LYS A 18 2.32 4.12 -18.84
CA LYS A 18 1.35 5.10 -19.35
C LYS A 18 -0.07 4.79 -18.91
N THR A 19 -0.31 3.53 -18.54
CA THR A 19 -1.56 3.04 -17.97
C THR A 19 -1.38 2.64 -16.51
N ALA A 20 -2.47 2.60 -15.76
CA ALA A 20 -2.48 2.05 -14.41
C ALA A 20 -3.87 1.50 -14.07
N LEU A 21 -3.91 0.56 -13.12
CA LEU A 21 -5.13 0.19 -12.42
C LEU A 21 -5.19 0.93 -11.10
N VAL A 22 -6.34 1.54 -10.81
CA VAL A 22 -6.61 2.29 -9.58
C VAL A 22 -7.84 1.72 -8.92
N ALA A 23 -7.71 1.36 -7.65
CA ALA A 23 -8.84 1.01 -6.80
C ALA A 23 -9.45 2.26 -6.17
N GLU A 24 -10.78 2.32 -6.18
CA GLU A 24 -11.57 3.34 -5.50
C GLU A 24 -12.16 2.73 -4.22
N ARG A 25 -11.78 3.32 -3.08
CA ARG A 25 -12.05 2.78 -1.75
C ARG A 25 -13.54 2.56 -1.48
N ILE A 26 -14.34 3.62 -1.73
CA ILE A 26 -15.75 3.67 -1.33
C ILE A 26 -16.63 2.90 -2.31
N THR A 27 -16.38 3.02 -3.61
CA THR A 27 -17.21 2.42 -4.66
C THR A 27 -16.87 0.95 -4.89
N GLY A 28 -15.68 0.50 -4.47
CA GLY A 28 -15.14 -0.81 -4.82
C GLY A 28 -14.76 -0.96 -6.30
N ALA A 29 -14.77 0.13 -7.06
CA ALA A 29 -14.42 0.10 -8.47
C ALA A 29 -12.91 -0.06 -8.65
N VAL A 30 -12.53 -0.87 -9.63
CA VAL A 30 -11.17 -0.87 -10.19
C VAL A 30 -11.25 -0.23 -11.57
N LYS A 31 -10.55 0.90 -11.73
CA LYS A 31 -10.49 1.66 -12.98
C LYS A 31 -9.15 1.48 -13.67
N GLU A 32 -9.19 1.32 -14.98
CA GLU A 32 -8.02 1.49 -15.85
C GLU A 32 -7.94 2.97 -16.23
N ILE A 33 -6.80 3.59 -15.93
CA ILE A 33 -6.49 4.97 -16.28
C ILE A 33 -5.37 5.02 -17.30
N SER A 34 -5.33 6.08 -18.09
CA SER A 34 -4.29 6.32 -19.08
C SER A 34 -3.94 7.80 -19.09
N ILE A 35 -2.69 8.12 -19.41
CA ILE A 35 -2.30 9.53 -19.65
C ILE A 35 -2.94 10.14 -20.91
N SER A 36 -3.62 9.33 -21.73
CA SER A 36 -4.12 9.69 -23.06
C SER A 36 -5.59 9.33 -23.31
N ALA A 37 -6.28 8.77 -22.32
CA ALA A 37 -7.68 8.36 -22.43
C ALA A 37 -8.41 8.50 -21.10
N GLU A 38 -9.73 8.67 -21.14
CA GLU A 38 -10.56 8.77 -19.95
C GLU A 38 -10.56 7.48 -19.12
N PRO A 39 -10.80 7.56 -17.79
CA PRO A 39 -10.83 6.40 -16.91
C PRO A 39 -11.95 5.43 -17.32
N LYS A 40 -11.62 4.14 -17.38
CA LYS A 40 -12.57 3.09 -17.69
C LYS A 40 -12.74 2.17 -16.49
N VAL A 41 -13.99 1.98 -16.06
CA VAL A 41 -14.30 0.95 -15.04
C VAL A 41 -14.03 -0.44 -15.63
N LYS A 42 -13.14 -1.20 -15.01
CA LYS A 42 -12.84 -2.58 -15.38
C LYS A 42 -13.75 -3.56 -14.66
N MET A 43 -13.98 -3.31 -13.37
CA MET A 43 -14.84 -4.11 -12.52
C MET A 43 -15.25 -3.32 -11.28
N VAL A 44 -16.27 -3.82 -10.59
CA VAL A 44 -16.71 -3.31 -9.29
C VAL A 44 -16.78 -4.49 -8.34
N ILE A 45 -16.05 -4.39 -7.23
CA ILE A 45 -16.00 -5.39 -6.17
C ILE A 45 -16.98 -4.96 -5.09
N PRO A 46 -17.92 -5.82 -4.66
CA PRO A 46 -18.78 -5.50 -3.53
C PRO A 46 -17.95 -5.31 -2.26
N VAL A 47 -18.08 -4.15 -1.63
CA VAL A 47 -17.38 -3.79 -0.39
C VAL A 47 -18.33 -3.09 0.57
N ASP A 48 -17.97 -3.11 1.86
CA ASP A 48 -18.60 -2.27 2.87
C ASP A 48 -17.68 -1.10 3.24
N PRO A 49 -17.97 0.13 2.79
CA PRO A 49 -17.13 1.29 3.00
C PRO A 49 -17.35 1.99 4.36
N ALA A 50 -18.11 1.39 5.29
CA ALA A 50 -18.34 1.98 6.61
C ALA A 50 -17.03 2.27 7.35
N GLY A 51 -16.95 3.46 7.97
CA GLY A 51 -15.73 3.93 8.64
C GLY A 51 -14.57 4.14 7.66
N ASP A 52 -13.44 3.50 7.95
CA ASP A 52 -12.28 3.45 7.05
C ASP A 52 -12.22 2.17 6.19
N GLY A 53 -13.30 1.38 6.15
CA GLY A 53 -13.42 0.19 5.32
C GLY A 53 -13.65 0.48 3.83
N GLY A 54 -13.78 -0.59 3.03
CA GLY A 54 -13.97 -0.54 1.57
C GLY A 54 -12.99 -1.44 0.81
N LEU A 55 -12.63 -1.06 -0.42
CA LEU A 55 -11.54 -1.69 -1.19
C LEU A 55 -10.20 -1.05 -0.81
N MET A 56 -9.34 -1.75 -0.07
CA MET A 56 -8.12 -1.16 0.53
C MET A 56 -6.88 -1.24 -0.35
N ASP A 57 -6.69 -2.37 -1.03
CA ASP A 57 -5.53 -2.53 -1.91
C ASP A 57 -5.81 -3.60 -2.97
N ILE A 58 -5.05 -3.54 -4.06
CA ILE A 58 -5.06 -4.50 -5.15
C ILE A 58 -3.64 -4.84 -5.56
N VAL A 59 -3.41 -6.10 -5.91
CA VAL A 59 -2.12 -6.56 -6.44
C VAL A 59 -2.34 -7.59 -7.54
N LEU A 60 -1.50 -7.56 -8.57
CA LEU A 60 -1.49 -8.60 -9.60
C LEU A 60 -0.66 -9.80 -9.14
N SER A 61 -1.07 -10.99 -9.56
CA SER A 61 -0.21 -12.16 -9.48
C SER A 61 1.13 -11.89 -10.18
N PRO A 62 2.28 -12.38 -9.65
CA PRO A 62 3.56 -12.33 -10.34
C PRO A 62 3.52 -12.99 -11.73
N THR A 63 2.59 -13.91 -11.94
CA THR A 63 2.33 -14.58 -13.22
C THR A 63 1.06 -14.08 -13.92
N TYR A 64 0.64 -12.84 -13.69
CA TYR A 64 -0.59 -12.27 -14.26
C TYR A 64 -0.73 -12.41 -15.78
N SER A 65 0.38 -12.37 -16.52
CA SER A 65 0.39 -12.58 -17.98
C SER A 65 -0.05 -13.99 -18.38
N GLN A 66 0.02 -14.97 -17.47
CA GLN A 66 -0.34 -16.37 -17.67
C GLN A 66 -1.67 -16.72 -16.98
N ASP A 67 -1.84 -16.31 -15.73
CA ASP A 67 -2.97 -16.72 -14.88
C ASP A 67 -4.13 -15.71 -14.85
N ARG A 68 -3.88 -14.45 -15.25
CA ARG A 68 -4.85 -13.35 -15.21
C ARG A 68 -5.46 -13.11 -13.82
N LEU A 69 -4.73 -13.45 -12.75
CA LEU A 69 -5.21 -13.36 -11.37
C LEU A 69 -4.83 -12.03 -10.69
N MET A 70 -5.82 -11.38 -10.10
CA MET A 70 -5.64 -10.26 -9.18
C MET A 70 -6.07 -10.66 -7.77
N TYR A 71 -5.47 -10.04 -6.76
CA TYR A 71 -5.88 -10.17 -5.38
C TYR A 71 -6.29 -8.79 -4.84
N ALA A 72 -7.32 -8.76 -4.00
CA ALA A 72 -7.82 -7.54 -3.39
C ALA A 72 -8.00 -7.73 -1.88
N TYR A 73 -7.69 -6.68 -1.11
CA TYR A 73 -8.03 -6.58 0.30
C TYR A 73 -9.30 -5.75 0.41
N ILE A 74 -10.35 -6.32 0.98
CA ILE A 74 -11.65 -5.67 1.09
C ILE A 74 -12.23 -5.78 2.49
N SER A 75 -13.05 -4.80 2.86
CA SER A 75 -13.99 -4.89 3.96
C SER A 75 -15.35 -5.39 3.47
N THR A 76 -15.96 -6.28 4.24
CA THR A 76 -17.35 -6.74 4.08
C THR A 76 -18.17 -6.29 5.31
N PRO A 77 -19.47 -6.56 5.37
CA PRO A 77 -20.24 -6.28 6.59
C PRO A 77 -19.72 -6.99 7.85
N SER A 78 -19.04 -8.13 7.71
CA SER A 78 -18.64 -8.98 8.86
C SER A 78 -17.14 -9.01 9.15
N ASP A 79 -16.29 -8.78 8.16
CA ASP A 79 -14.83 -8.90 8.30
C ASP A 79 -14.08 -8.05 7.28
N ASN A 80 -12.76 -7.98 7.44
CA ASN A 80 -11.85 -7.72 6.35
C ASN A 80 -11.38 -9.07 5.77
N ARG A 81 -11.03 -9.10 4.49
CA ARG A 81 -10.58 -10.32 3.81
C ARG A 81 -9.73 -10.06 2.59
N VAL A 82 -8.98 -11.09 2.19
CA VAL A 82 -8.33 -11.17 0.89
C VAL A 82 -9.16 -12.04 -0.03
N ILE A 83 -9.44 -11.54 -1.22
CA ILE A 83 -10.11 -12.28 -2.29
C ILE A 83 -9.19 -12.40 -3.50
N ARG A 84 -9.37 -13.48 -4.26
CA ARG A 84 -8.80 -13.68 -5.59
C ARG A 84 -9.85 -13.38 -6.65
N ILE A 85 -9.45 -12.67 -7.68
CA ILE A 85 -10.27 -12.21 -8.79
C ILE A 85 -9.67 -12.74 -10.09
N ALA A 86 -10.53 -13.26 -10.95
CA ALA A 86 -10.19 -13.62 -12.33
C ALA A 86 -11.23 -12.98 -13.26
N ASP A 87 -10.80 -12.56 -14.46
CA ASP A 87 -11.68 -11.94 -15.44
C ASP A 87 -12.86 -12.89 -15.77
N GLY A 88 -14.09 -12.42 -15.55
CA GLY A 88 -15.31 -13.18 -15.84
C GLY A 88 -15.71 -14.25 -14.81
N ASP A 89 -14.99 -14.38 -13.69
CA ASP A 89 -15.34 -15.29 -12.58
C ASP A 89 -15.84 -14.49 -11.35
N VAL A 90 -16.57 -15.17 -10.46
CA VAL A 90 -16.94 -14.63 -9.16
C VAL A 90 -15.70 -14.58 -8.27
N PRO A 91 -15.44 -13.48 -7.54
CA PRO A 91 -14.31 -13.42 -6.61
C PRO A 91 -14.38 -14.53 -5.56
N LYS A 92 -13.22 -15.10 -5.23
CA LYS A 92 -13.12 -16.23 -4.29
C LYS A 92 -12.29 -15.84 -3.08
N ASP A 93 -12.73 -16.27 -1.90
CA ASP A 93 -12.04 -15.99 -0.65
C ASP A 93 -10.67 -16.69 -0.60
N ILE A 94 -9.66 -15.98 -0.09
CA ILE A 94 -8.28 -16.47 0.13
C ILE A 94 -7.91 -16.41 1.62
N LEU A 95 -8.28 -15.33 2.31
CA LEU A 95 -8.12 -15.17 3.75
C LEU A 95 -9.30 -14.39 4.31
N THR A 96 -10.11 -15.03 5.15
CA THR A 96 -11.31 -14.44 5.77
C THR A 96 -11.15 -14.30 7.27
N GLY A 97 -12.10 -13.61 7.92
CA GLY A 97 -12.14 -13.49 9.37
C GLY A 97 -11.10 -12.52 9.94
N ILE A 98 -10.50 -11.66 9.10
CA ILE A 98 -9.66 -10.57 9.61
C ILE A 98 -10.63 -9.59 10.32
N PRO A 99 -10.42 -9.26 11.60
CA PRO A 99 -11.36 -8.42 12.32
C PRO A 99 -11.63 -7.09 11.61
N LYS A 100 -12.88 -6.65 11.67
CA LYS A 100 -13.33 -5.35 11.17
C LYS A 100 -13.83 -4.49 12.33
N GLY A 101 -13.38 -3.25 12.39
CA GLY A 101 -13.77 -2.26 13.39
C GLY A 101 -14.51 -1.06 12.79
N ALA A 102 -14.86 -0.09 13.63
CA ALA A 102 -15.30 1.22 13.15
C ALA A 102 -14.15 2.01 12.47
N THR A 103 -12.91 1.70 12.87
CA THR A 103 -11.64 2.17 12.30
C THR A 103 -10.64 1.00 12.30
N GLY A 104 -9.46 1.19 11.73
CA GLY A 104 -8.39 0.20 11.73
C GLY A 104 -8.61 -0.92 10.72
N ASN A 105 -9.34 -0.65 9.64
CA ASN A 105 -9.64 -1.62 8.58
C ASN A 105 -8.66 -1.55 7.41
N THR A 106 -7.70 -0.63 7.45
CA THR A 106 -6.68 -0.50 6.41
C THR A 106 -5.91 -1.81 6.25
N GLY A 107 -5.58 -2.15 5.01
CA GLY A 107 -4.71 -3.27 4.69
C GLY A 107 -3.88 -2.99 3.45
N ALA A 108 -2.85 -3.79 3.24
CA ALA A 108 -2.01 -3.72 2.05
C ALA A 108 -1.63 -5.12 1.57
N LEU A 109 -1.42 -5.26 0.27
CA LEU A 109 -1.06 -6.51 -0.38
C LEU A 109 0.22 -6.35 -1.18
N ILE A 110 1.14 -7.30 -1.05
CA ILE A 110 2.33 -7.35 -1.90
C ILE A 110 2.82 -8.79 -2.06
N PHE A 111 3.26 -9.15 -3.26
CA PHE A 111 3.99 -10.40 -3.47
C PHE A 111 5.47 -10.17 -3.17
N THR A 112 6.03 -10.92 -2.22
CA THR A 112 7.49 -10.92 -1.92
C THR A 112 8.24 -12.01 -2.69
N SER A 113 7.53 -12.94 -3.30
CA SER A 113 8.05 -13.97 -4.20
C SER A 113 6.96 -14.35 -5.22
N PRO A 114 7.27 -15.14 -6.26
CA PRO A 114 6.24 -15.67 -7.18
C PRO A 114 5.11 -16.43 -6.48
N THR A 115 5.33 -16.95 -5.27
CA THR A 115 4.38 -17.81 -4.56
C THR A 115 3.97 -17.29 -3.19
N THR A 116 4.49 -16.16 -2.73
CA THR A 116 4.24 -15.65 -1.37
C THR A 116 3.51 -14.32 -1.44
N LEU A 117 2.23 -14.33 -1.07
CA LEU A 117 1.45 -13.11 -0.87
C LEU A 117 1.59 -12.66 0.58
N VAL A 118 2.04 -11.42 0.79
CA VAL A 118 2.12 -10.78 2.08
C VAL A 118 0.92 -9.84 2.26
N VAL A 119 0.29 -9.95 3.42
CA VAL A 119 -0.94 -9.23 3.78
C VAL A 119 -0.67 -8.44 5.06
N MET A 120 -0.74 -7.12 4.99
CA MET A 120 -0.77 -6.26 6.18
C MET A 120 -2.22 -6.06 6.60
N THR A 121 -2.51 -6.20 7.88
CA THR A 121 -3.84 -6.02 8.46
C THR A 121 -3.82 -4.93 9.52
N GLY A 122 -4.81 -4.06 9.50
CA GLY A 122 -5.05 -3.10 10.56
C GLY A 122 -5.51 -3.76 11.86
N ASP A 123 -5.45 -3.02 12.97
CA ASP A 123 -5.80 -3.48 14.32
C ASP A 123 -7.31 -3.50 14.61
N ALA A 124 -8.16 -3.18 13.63
CA ALA A 124 -9.61 -3.03 13.79
C ALA A 124 -10.02 -2.04 14.90
N GLY A 125 -9.16 -1.05 15.19
CA GLY A 125 -9.38 -0.07 16.26
C GLY A 125 -9.14 -0.62 17.66
N ASN A 126 -8.60 -1.84 17.78
CA ASN A 126 -8.28 -2.47 19.06
C ASN A 126 -6.82 -2.97 19.08
N PRO A 127 -5.88 -2.15 19.59
CA PRO A 127 -4.47 -2.52 19.69
C PRO A 127 -4.19 -3.82 20.47
N ALA A 128 -5.10 -4.26 21.35
CA ALA A 128 -4.94 -5.53 22.05
C ALA A 128 -5.03 -6.73 21.10
N LEU A 129 -5.84 -6.64 20.03
CA LEU A 129 -5.90 -7.67 18.99
C LEU A 129 -4.59 -7.75 18.20
N ALA A 130 -3.88 -6.64 18.05
CA ALA A 130 -2.57 -6.63 17.43
C ALA A 130 -1.55 -7.45 18.24
N ALA A 131 -1.67 -7.52 19.56
CA ALA A 131 -0.82 -8.33 20.44
C ALA A 131 -1.28 -9.80 20.56
N ASP A 132 -2.55 -10.09 20.29
CA ASP A 132 -3.11 -11.44 20.40
C ASP A 132 -2.60 -12.34 19.25
N PRO A 133 -1.92 -13.47 19.56
CA PRO A 133 -1.42 -14.41 18.56
C PRO A 133 -2.52 -15.20 17.85
N SER A 134 -3.74 -15.25 18.40
CA SER A 134 -4.90 -15.91 17.78
C SER A 134 -5.67 -15.00 16.83
N SER A 135 -5.40 -13.70 16.84
CA SER A 135 -6.06 -12.70 16.01
C SER A 135 -5.30 -12.42 14.72
N LEU A 136 -6.04 -12.23 13.63
CA LEU A 136 -5.51 -11.76 12.34
C LEU A 136 -5.37 -10.24 12.26
N ALA A 137 -5.85 -9.48 13.25
CA ALA A 137 -5.73 -8.01 13.26
C ALA A 137 -4.34 -7.55 13.73
N GLY A 138 -3.87 -6.45 13.14
CA GLY A 138 -2.60 -5.83 13.48
C GLY A 138 -1.38 -6.71 13.18
N LYS A 139 -1.37 -7.38 12.02
CA LYS A 139 -0.35 -8.36 11.61
C LYS A 139 0.23 -8.03 10.23
N VAL A 140 1.43 -8.53 9.97
CA VAL A 140 1.92 -8.82 8.63
C VAL A 140 1.93 -10.33 8.47
N LEU A 141 1.06 -10.85 7.62
CA LEU A 141 0.85 -12.26 7.38
C LEU A 141 1.52 -12.68 6.06
N ARG A 142 2.00 -13.92 5.98
CA ARG A 142 2.47 -14.56 4.74
C ARG A 142 1.54 -15.71 4.39
N ILE A 143 1.04 -15.67 3.17
CA ILE A 143 0.26 -16.75 2.55
C ILE A 143 1.15 -17.37 1.48
N GLU A 144 1.59 -18.60 1.73
CA GLU A 144 2.33 -19.39 0.75
C GLU A 144 1.35 -20.07 -0.21
N GLN A 145 1.61 -19.94 -1.51
CA GLN A 145 0.79 -20.46 -2.61
C GLN A 145 -0.70 -20.09 -2.43
N PRO A 146 -1.06 -18.79 -2.48
CA PRO A 146 -2.42 -18.35 -2.23
C PRO A 146 -3.40 -19.07 -3.17
N THR A 147 -4.26 -19.90 -2.59
CA THR A 147 -5.12 -20.82 -3.33
C THR A 147 -6.46 -20.98 -2.62
N THR A 148 -7.48 -21.34 -3.40
CA THR A 148 -8.84 -21.58 -2.88
C THR A 148 -9.04 -23.02 -2.41
N ILE A 149 -8.05 -23.90 -2.60
CA ILE A 149 -8.16 -25.35 -2.32
C ILE A 149 -6.95 -25.79 -1.52
N GLY A 150 -7.17 -26.28 -0.30
CA GLY A 150 -6.12 -26.88 0.53
C GLY A 150 -5.00 -25.91 0.92
N GLN A 151 -5.29 -24.60 1.01
CA GLN A 151 -4.31 -23.59 1.41
C GLN A 151 -3.77 -23.89 2.81
N ALA A 152 -2.46 -23.79 2.98
CA ALA A 152 -1.84 -23.86 4.30
C ALA A 152 -2.26 -22.64 5.16
N PRO A 153 -2.29 -22.77 6.50
CA PRO A 153 -2.52 -21.62 7.37
C PRO A 153 -1.47 -20.53 7.14
N PRO A 154 -1.85 -19.23 7.17
CA PRO A 154 -0.90 -18.15 7.05
C PRO A 154 0.08 -18.16 8.24
N THR A 155 1.28 -17.64 8.00
CA THR A 155 2.26 -17.39 9.07
C THR A 155 2.36 -15.90 9.37
N THR A 156 2.75 -15.55 10.59
CA THR A 156 2.91 -14.15 11.02
C THR A 156 4.37 -13.73 10.92
N ALA A 157 4.67 -12.74 10.08
CA ALA A 157 6.00 -12.15 9.94
C ALA A 157 6.24 -10.98 10.90
N LEU A 158 5.19 -10.24 11.25
CA LEU A 158 5.25 -9.12 12.18
C LEU A 158 3.92 -8.97 12.92
N THR A 159 3.98 -8.55 14.18
CA THR A 159 2.84 -8.32 15.05
C THR A 159 2.85 -6.90 15.59
N GLY A 160 1.72 -6.44 16.13
CA GLY A 160 1.62 -5.09 16.70
C GLY A 160 1.51 -3.98 15.64
N ILE A 161 1.02 -4.29 14.44
CA ILE A 161 0.67 -3.29 13.42
C ILE A 161 -0.56 -2.52 13.90
N GLY A 162 -0.54 -1.20 13.71
CA GLY A 162 -1.65 -0.32 14.04
C GLY A 162 -2.72 -0.22 12.93
N SER A 163 -3.38 0.92 12.84
CA SER A 163 -4.65 1.09 12.11
C SER A 163 -4.54 1.45 10.63
N GLY A 164 -3.36 1.86 10.15
CA GLY A 164 -3.19 2.44 8.81
C GLY A 164 -1.83 2.09 8.21
N GLY A 165 -1.60 2.53 6.96
CA GLY A 165 -0.29 2.48 6.31
C GLY A 165 -0.25 1.65 5.03
N GLY A 166 0.90 1.05 4.73
CA GLY A 166 1.17 0.38 3.47
C GLY A 166 2.49 -0.39 3.48
N MET A 167 2.78 -1.06 2.36
CA MET A 167 4.00 -1.83 2.17
C MET A 167 4.69 -1.50 0.85
N CYS A 168 6.01 -1.65 0.84
CA CYS A 168 6.85 -1.54 -0.36
C CYS A 168 8.10 -2.39 -0.22
N ILE A 169 8.65 -2.86 -1.34
CA ILE A 169 9.89 -3.64 -1.38
C ILE A 169 10.97 -2.78 -2.00
N ASP A 170 12.16 -2.76 -1.41
CA ASP A 170 13.35 -2.27 -2.10
C ASP A 170 13.86 -3.38 -3.04
N PRO A 171 13.83 -3.21 -4.37
CA PRO A 171 14.21 -4.27 -5.29
C PRO A 171 15.70 -4.62 -5.24
N VAL A 172 16.55 -3.73 -4.70
CA VAL A 172 18.01 -3.93 -4.67
C VAL A 172 18.38 -4.99 -3.62
N ASP A 173 17.91 -4.82 -2.39
CA ASP A 173 18.21 -5.75 -1.29
C ASP A 173 17.07 -6.74 -1.00
N GLY A 174 15.86 -6.46 -1.52
CA GLY A 174 14.57 -7.15 -1.29
C GLY A 174 14.07 -7.11 0.14
N SER A 175 14.43 -6.07 0.89
CA SER A 175 13.79 -5.74 2.16
C SER A 175 12.35 -5.30 1.93
N LEU A 176 11.44 -5.81 2.77
CA LEU A 176 10.06 -5.34 2.86
C LEU A 176 10.00 -4.22 3.90
N TYR A 177 9.49 -3.07 3.49
CA TYR A 177 9.16 -1.97 4.38
C TYR A 177 7.66 -1.96 4.66
N VAL A 178 7.32 -1.68 5.91
CA VAL A 178 5.95 -1.62 6.42
C VAL A 178 5.81 -0.30 7.14
N VAL A 179 4.88 0.54 6.72
CA VAL A 179 4.52 1.74 7.47
C VAL A 179 3.21 1.51 8.17
N ASP A 180 3.10 1.98 9.42
CA ASP A 180 1.90 1.79 10.21
C ASP A 180 1.63 2.88 11.25
N ARG A 181 0.37 2.94 11.73
CA ARG A 181 -0.12 3.98 12.65
C ARG A 181 -0.60 3.39 13.97
N THR A 182 0.26 3.40 14.99
CA THR A 182 -0.09 2.93 16.34
C THR A 182 -0.70 4.07 17.16
N PRO A 183 -1.32 3.78 18.34
CA PRO A 183 -1.81 4.85 19.21
C PRO A 183 -0.72 5.87 19.62
N GLY A 184 0.52 5.39 19.79
CA GLY A 184 1.63 6.18 20.30
C GLY A 184 2.44 6.92 19.21
N ALA A 185 2.57 6.33 18.02
CA ALA A 185 3.35 6.90 16.93
C ALA A 185 3.02 6.27 15.58
N ASP A 186 3.38 6.98 14.52
CA ASP A 186 3.52 6.39 13.19
C ASP A 186 4.93 5.81 13.03
N ARG A 187 5.07 4.72 12.29
CA ARG A 187 6.34 4.01 12.16
C ARG A 187 6.64 3.65 10.72
N LEU A 188 7.93 3.57 10.40
CA LEU A 188 8.49 2.84 9.28
C LEU A 188 9.27 1.67 9.86
N GLN A 189 8.88 0.46 9.49
CA GLN A 189 9.49 -0.80 9.90
C GLN A 189 10.10 -1.49 8.69
N ARG A 190 11.07 -2.37 8.93
CA ARG A 190 11.77 -3.15 7.91
C ARG A 190 11.83 -4.60 8.30
N ILE A 191 11.57 -5.47 7.33
CA ILE A 191 11.76 -6.91 7.38
C ILE A 191 12.77 -7.27 6.29
N THR A 192 13.97 -7.72 6.68
CA THR A 192 15.01 -8.10 5.69
C THR A 192 14.64 -9.41 4.99
N LYS A 193 15.35 -9.77 3.91
CA LYS A 193 15.21 -11.10 3.26
C LYS A 193 15.42 -12.27 4.24
N LYS A 194 16.19 -12.05 5.32
CA LYS A 194 16.43 -13.04 6.39
C LYS A 194 15.36 -13.02 7.48
N SER A 195 14.27 -12.27 7.28
CA SER A 195 13.17 -12.07 8.24
C SER A 195 13.59 -11.38 9.55
N GLU A 196 14.66 -10.60 9.52
CA GLU A 196 15.03 -9.74 10.66
C GLU A 196 14.15 -8.49 10.65
N VAL A 197 13.52 -8.20 11.79
CA VAL A 197 12.60 -7.07 11.95
C VAL A 197 13.29 -5.93 12.70
N SER A 198 13.10 -4.71 12.22
CA SER A 198 13.53 -3.49 12.93
C SER A 198 12.56 -2.34 12.68
N THR A 199 12.48 -1.40 13.64
CA THR A 199 11.88 -0.09 13.39
C THR A 199 12.95 0.83 12.82
N VAL A 200 12.75 1.30 11.60
CA VAL A 200 13.66 2.20 10.88
C VAL A 200 13.47 3.63 11.37
N TRP A 201 12.22 4.06 11.49
CA TRP A 201 11.88 5.43 11.88
C TRP A 201 10.56 5.48 12.63
N THR A 202 10.43 6.45 13.53
CA THR A 202 9.22 6.71 14.32
C THR A 202 8.88 8.19 14.22
N TRP A 203 7.63 8.52 13.91
CA TRP A 203 7.07 9.87 13.97
C TRP A 203 6.13 9.97 15.17
N PRO A 204 6.57 10.54 16.31
CA PRO A 204 5.75 10.67 17.52
C PRO A 204 4.56 11.61 17.35
N ASP A 205 4.65 12.56 16.42
CA ASP A 205 3.62 13.55 16.09
C ASP A 205 2.51 13.00 15.19
N LYS A 206 2.63 11.75 14.71
CA LYS A 206 1.61 11.01 13.94
C LYS A 206 1.11 11.78 12.70
N PRO A 207 2.00 12.05 11.73
CA PRO A 207 1.66 12.81 10.53
C PRO A 207 0.78 12.04 9.52
N GLY A 208 0.41 10.80 9.83
CA GLY A 208 -0.47 9.95 9.04
C GLY A 208 0.28 9.20 7.94
N VAL A 209 1.25 8.35 8.28
CA VAL A 209 1.98 7.55 7.28
C VAL A 209 1.02 6.71 6.43
N ALA A 210 1.14 6.72 5.10
CA ALA A 210 0.26 6.00 4.16
C ALA A 210 1.04 5.05 3.25
N GLY A 211 0.99 5.20 1.94
CA GLY A 211 1.76 4.36 1.02
C GLY A 211 3.26 4.69 1.06
N CYS A 212 4.07 3.71 0.70
CA CYS A 212 5.51 3.87 0.53
C CYS A 212 6.01 3.34 -0.83
N ALA A 213 7.19 3.78 -1.23
CA ALA A 213 7.96 3.22 -2.33
C ALA A 213 9.44 3.20 -1.93
N ALA A 214 10.17 2.14 -2.25
CA ALA A 214 11.57 1.99 -1.84
C ALA A 214 12.46 1.65 -3.04
N MET A 215 13.67 2.20 -3.04
CA MET A 215 14.70 1.90 -4.01
C MET A 215 16.06 2.26 -3.44
N ASP A 216 16.99 1.32 -3.49
CA ASP A 216 18.42 1.55 -3.26
C ASP A 216 18.70 2.27 -1.94
N GLY A 217 18.13 1.74 -0.85
CA GLY A 217 18.32 2.28 0.50
C GLY A 217 17.59 3.60 0.75
N THR A 218 16.71 4.06 -0.14
CA THR A 218 15.83 5.21 0.10
C THR A 218 14.37 4.78 0.10
N VAL A 219 13.62 5.19 1.12
CA VAL A 219 12.19 4.89 1.28
C VAL A 219 11.39 6.19 1.25
N LEU A 220 10.55 6.34 0.25
CA LEU A 220 9.56 7.41 0.16
C LEU A 220 8.31 7.01 0.95
N VAL A 221 7.79 7.93 1.77
CA VAL A 221 6.58 7.73 2.57
C VAL A 221 5.66 8.93 2.41
N ASN A 222 4.39 8.67 2.05
CA ASN A 222 3.36 9.70 2.10
C ASN A 222 2.91 9.96 3.55
N LEU A 223 2.79 11.23 3.91
CA LEU A 223 2.26 11.69 5.20
C LEU A 223 0.94 12.42 4.94
N ILE A 224 -0.19 11.75 5.22
CA ILE A 224 -1.50 12.22 4.75
C ILE A 224 -1.94 13.50 5.46
N ASN A 225 -1.74 13.62 6.77
CA ASN A 225 -2.28 14.74 7.55
C ASN A 225 -1.50 16.02 7.29
N THR A 226 -0.19 15.89 7.05
CA THR A 226 0.72 17.01 6.78
C THR A 226 0.89 17.30 5.28
N LYS A 227 0.28 16.47 4.41
CA LYS A 227 0.30 16.62 2.95
C LYS A 227 1.72 16.60 2.39
N LEU A 228 2.58 15.76 2.97
CA LEU A 228 3.98 15.62 2.56
C LEU A 228 4.22 14.27 1.89
N THR A 229 5.31 14.20 1.13
CA THR A 229 6.05 12.96 0.91
C THR A 229 7.46 13.18 1.40
N VAL A 230 7.95 12.28 2.25
CA VAL A 230 9.31 12.35 2.79
C VAL A 230 10.17 11.20 2.27
N ALA A 231 11.48 11.40 2.20
CA ALA A 231 12.47 10.38 1.89
C ALA A 231 13.27 10.04 3.15
N VAL A 232 13.18 8.79 3.59
CA VAL A 232 14.03 8.22 4.64
C VAL A 232 15.20 7.51 3.97
N ARG A 233 16.43 7.92 4.29
CA ARG A 233 17.65 7.38 3.68
C ARG A 233 18.37 6.46 4.65
N LEU A 234 18.80 5.32 4.14
CA LEU A 234 19.48 4.28 4.88
C LEU A 234 20.89 4.10 4.32
N ALA A 235 21.85 3.90 5.23
CA ALA A 235 23.23 3.60 4.88
C ALA A 235 23.29 2.20 4.24
N PRO A 236 23.89 2.03 3.05
CA PRO A 236 23.87 0.75 2.31
C PRO A 236 24.41 -0.45 3.10
N SER A 237 25.44 -0.23 3.92
CA SER A 237 26.14 -1.30 4.64
C SER A 237 25.45 -1.75 5.93
N THR A 238 24.73 -0.85 6.61
CA THR A 238 24.13 -1.12 7.93
C THR A 238 22.61 -1.12 7.91
N GLY A 239 22.00 -0.49 6.90
CA GLY A 239 20.57 -0.18 6.92
C GLY A 239 20.16 0.77 8.04
N ALA A 240 21.10 1.53 8.61
CA ALA A 240 20.81 2.55 9.60
C ALA A 240 20.34 3.84 8.91
N VAL A 241 19.39 4.56 9.51
CA VAL A 241 18.96 5.86 8.99
C VAL A 241 20.12 6.87 9.05
N THR A 242 20.35 7.59 7.94
CA THR A 242 21.50 8.50 7.80
C THR A 242 21.20 9.93 8.24
N GLY A 243 19.94 10.26 8.55
CA GLY A 243 19.51 11.59 8.99
C GLY A 243 17.99 11.70 9.09
N GLU A 244 17.52 12.91 9.40
CA GLU A 244 16.08 13.23 9.40
C GLU A 244 15.46 13.01 7.99
N PRO A 245 14.17 12.62 7.90
CA PRO A 245 13.50 12.46 6.61
C PRO A 245 13.44 13.76 5.80
N ASP A 246 13.88 13.72 4.54
CA ASP A 246 13.86 14.87 3.63
C ASP A 246 12.46 15.07 3.03
N VAL A 247 11.92 16.29 3.01
CA VAL A 247 10.66 16.57 2.31
C VAL A 247 10.89 16.64 0.80
N VAL A 248 10.28 15.73 0.04
CA VAL A 248 10.39 15.65 -1.43
C VAL A 248 9.12 16.08 -2.17
N ARG A 249 7.97 16.07 -1.50
CA ARG A 249 6.72 16.69 -1.96
C ARG A 249 6.09 17.45 -0.80
N LYS A 250 5.62 18.66 -1.05
CA LYS A 250 4.87 19.47 -0.09
C LYS A 250 3.63 20.05 -0.74
N ASP A 251 2.46 19.59 -0.29
CA ASP A 251 1.14 20.11 -0.62
C ASP A 251 0.79 20.17 -2.12
N THR A 252 1.52 19.43 -2.96
CA THR A 252 1.13 19.21 -4.36
C THR A 252 0.08 18.11 -4.40
N HIS A 253 -1.16 18.44 -4.78
CA HIS A 253 -2.33 17.54 -4.74
C HIS A 253 -2.78 17.08 -3.34
N ALA A 254 -2.45 17.86 -2.30
CA ALA A 254 -2.89 17.65 -0.92
C ALA A 254 -2.63 16.22 -0.37
N HIS A 255 -3.69 15.46 -0.06
CA HIS A 255 -3.64 14.19 0.66
C HIS A 255 -3.37 13.03 -0.29
N ALA A 256 -2.13 12.53 -0.29
CA ALA A 256 -1.74 11.38 -1.11
C ALA A 256 -1.68 10.10 -0.28
N TRP A 257 -2.32 9.04 -0.74
CA TRP A 257 -2.28 7.73 -0.11
C TRP A 257 -1.25 6.82 -0.77
N ALA A 258 -1.54 6.31 -1.97
CA ALA A 258 -0.67 5.36 -2.64
C ALA A 258 0.64 6.01 -3.13
N LEU A 259 1.73 5.24 -3.08
CA LEU A 259 2.96 5.47 -3.82
C LEU A 259 3.33 4.19 -4.55
N ARG A 260 3.65 4.30 -5.83
CA ARG A 260 4.09 3.17 -6.66
C ARG A 260 5.17 3.59 -7.62
N MET A 261 6.19 2.75 -7.73
CA MET A 261 7.18 2.87 -8.80
C MET A 261 6.60 2.28 -10.08
N SER A 262 6.82 2.96 -11.19
CA SER A 262 6.50 2.47 -12.53
C SER A 262 7.74 1.83 -13.17
N PRO A 263 7.60 0.93 -14.16
CA PRO A 263 8.72 0.26 -14.82
C PRO A 263 9.78 1.19 -15.43
N ASP A 264 9.42 2.41 -15.81
CA ASP A 264 10.33 3.45 -16.29
C ASP A 264 11.15 4.14 -15.17
N GLY A 265 10.96 3.73 -13.92
CA GLY A 265 11.64 4.29 -12.74
C GLY A 265 10.98 5.55 -12.16
N ASN A 266 9.86 6.02 -12.73
CA ASN A 266 9.11 7.14 -12.18
C ASN A 266 8.25 6.70 -10.99
N VAL A 267 8.09 7.59 -10.01
CA VAL A 267 7.20 7.38 -8.87
C VAL A 267 5.87 8.09 -9.13
N TRP A 268 4.78 7.38 -8.89
CA TRP A 268 3.42 7.84 -9.03
C TRP A 268 2.70 7.82 -7.68
N GLY A 269 1.89 8.84 -7.45
CA GLY A 269 1.01 8.95 -6.28
C GLY A 269 -0.46 8.96 -6.67
N ALA A 270 -1.32 8.60 -5.73
CA ALA A 270 -2.77 8.70 -5.86
C ALA A 270 -3.37 9.40 -4.64
N THR A 271 -4.32 10.32 -4.85
CA THR A 271 -4.91 11.14 -3.78
C THR A 271 -6.17 10.54 -3.16
N VAL A 272 -6.51 11.04 -1.98
CA VAL A 272 -7.69 10.64 -1.19
C VAL A 272 -8.45 11.84 -0.63
N ASN A 273 -8.35 13.00 -1.29
CA ASN A 273 -8.92 14.28 -0.87
C ASN A 273 -10.45 14.17 -0.65
N LYS A 274 -11.16 13.34 -1.42
CA LYS A 274 -12.61 13.16 -1.21
C LYS A 274 -12.98 12.56 0.14
N THR A 275 -12.08 11.80 0.77
CA THR A 275 -12.32 11.23 2.12
C THR A 275 -11.43 11.82 3.20
N ALA A 276 -10.30 12.45 2.84
CA ALA A 276 -9.39 13.10 3.76
C ALA A 276 -9.65 14.61 3.94
N GLY A 277 -10.37 15.25 3.01
CA GLY A 277 -10.61 16.68 2.97
C GLY A 277 -9.94 17.37 1.78
N ASP A 278 -10.25 18.65 1.56
CA ASP A 278 -9.63 19.51 0.52
C ASP A 278 -9.83 19.05 -0.93
N ALA A 279 -10.93 18.33 -1.21
CA ALA A 279 -11.26 17.89 -2.55
C ALA A 279 -11.56 19.05 -3.51
N GLU A 280 -10.83 19.09 -4.63
CA GLU A 280 -11.07 19.97 -5.76
C GLU A 280 -11.94 19.30 -6.84
N LYS A 281 -12.32 20.07 -7.87
CA LYS A 281 -13.23 19.61 -8.92
C LYS A 281 -12.78 18.35 -9.65
N LEU A 282 -11.46 18.18 -9.83
CA LEU A 282 -10.89 17.06 -10.57
C LEU A 282 -10.37 15.94 -9.65
N ASP A 283 -10.59 16.06 -8.34
CA ASP A 283 -10.17 15.02 -7.41
C ASP A 283 -11.08 13.79 -7.46
N ASP A 284 -10.59 12.63 -7.04
CA ASP A 284 -9.19 12.34 -6.75
C ASP A 284 -8.37 12.08 -8.02
N VAL A 285 -7.05 12.20 -7.91
CA VAL A 285 -6.11 12.15 -9.04
C VAL A 285 -4.98 11.14 -8.84
N VAL A 286 -4.49 10.60 -9.97
CA VAL A 286 -3.19 9.95 -10.07
C VAL A 286 -2.19 10.88 -10.77
N PHE A 287 -1.04 11.08 -10.15
CA PHE A 287 -0.05 12.08 -10.55
C PHE A 287 1.38 11.54 -10.45
N PRO A 288 2.31 12.00 -11.33
CA PRO A 288 3.73 11.71 -11.17
C PRO A 288 4.28 12.54 -10.01
N LEU A 289 5.02 11.92 -9.10
CA LEU A 289 5.61 12.58 -7.94
C LEU A 289 6.69 13.60 -8.36
N PHE A 290 7.45 13.29 -9.42
CA PHE A 290 8.54 14.11 -9.94
C PHE A 290 8.31 14.50 -11.42
N PRO A 291 7.45 15.49 -11.70
CA PRO A 291 6.98 15.79 -13.05
C PRO A 291 8.07 16.33 -14.01
N GLN A 292 9.17 16.88 -13.50
CA GLN A 292 10.25 17.46 -14.31
C GLN A 292 11.38 16.47 -14.66
N GLY A 293 11.20 15.17 -14.42
CA GLY A 293 12.22 14.16 -14.76
C GLY A 293 13.40 14.13 -13.78
N GLY A 294 13.12 13.78 -12.52
CA GLY A 294 14.13 13.62 -11.46
C GLY A 294 14.36 12.17 -11.01
N GLY A 295 13.56 11.21 -11.51
CA GLY A 295 13.60 9.82 -11.06
C GLY A 295 13.37 9.65 -9.54
N PHE A 296 13.55 8.42 -9.06
CA PHE A 296 13.59 8.15 -7.62
C PHE A 296 14.82 8.84 -6.98
N PRO A 297 14.71 9.52 -5.82
CA PRO A 297 15.87 10.13 -5.17
C PRO A 297 16.90 9.07 -4.78
N ARG A 298 18.09 9.10 -5.39
CA ARG A 298 19.19 8.18 -5.06
C ARG A 298 20.04 8.71 -3.89
N ASN A 299 20.80 7.83 -3.26
CA ASN A 299 21.82 8.25 -2.29
C ASN A 299 22.97 8.97 -3.02
N ASN A 300 23.53 10.00 -2.37
CA ASN A 300 24.48 10.95 -2.98
C ASN A 300 25.90 10.40 -3.22
N ASP A 301 26.13 9.09 -3.13
CA ASP A 301 27.46 8.50 -3.32
C ASP A 301 27.91 8.52 -4.80
N ASP A 302 27.00 8.84 -5.74
CA ASP A 302 27.28 9.01 -7.18
C ASP A 302 27.77 10.43 -7.57
N LYS A 303 28.14 11.29 -6.60
CA LYS A 303 28.68 12.65 -6.87
C LYS A 303 30.18 12.80 -6.59
N THR A 304 30.95 11.73 -6.68
CA THR A 304 32.43 11.78 -6.69
C THR A 304 33.03 10.99 -7.83
#